data_AF-A0A2N2PAQ7-F1
#
_entry.id   AF-A0A2N2PAQ7-F1
#
_cell.length_a   1.000
_cell.length_b   1.000
_cell.length_c   1.000
_cell.angle_alpha   90.00
_cell.angle_beta   90.00
_cell.angle_gamma   90.00
#
_symmetry.space_group_name_H-M   'P 1'
#
loop_
_entity.id
_entity.type
_entity.pdbx_description
1 polymer ?
#
loop_
_entity_poly.entity_id
_entity_poly.type
_entity_poly.pdbx_seq_one_letter_code
_entity_poly.pdbx_strand_id
1 'polypeptide(L)'
;MTTPKAATLTIGEQSIELPLIEGTEGEVGIDISQLRAKTGAVTFDPAFGNTGACTSAITFIDGEKGILRYRGIPIDQFQKSPNFIEVAWLLIFGRLPKKDELQRFSEKLTAHAHLHEAMKHHFEGFPVNAPPMAILSAMINAMSCFDEHFGRFEDDEQIEDAAARLISRVRTIAAYSYRRTNGLPFMYPDPSLRYVANFLHMMFSMPYNQYIAEDEVDEALNLFLILHADHEQNCSTSTVRVVGSSQANLFASCAAGVGALWGPLHGGANVAVIDMLEKIRSGGLSAEKCLELAKDKNSGFKLMGFGHRVYKNFDPRAKILKAQSDKVLKKLGVQDPLLEIAQELEEAALKDQYFVDRKLYPNVDFYSGIILRAIGIPVEMFTVMFAIGRLPGWISQWREQHDDTSTRIARPRQIYTGNTLTDYTPMSER
;
A
#
# COMPACT_ATOMS: atom_id res chain seq x y z
N MET A 1 38.70 1.12 -9.39
CA MET A 1 38.36 0.76 -10.78
C MET A 1 37.24 1.68 -11.21
N THR A 2 37.37 2.38 -12.33
CA THR A 2 36.30 3.26 -12.85
C THR A 2 35.09 2.41 -13.23
N THR A 3 33.92 2.72 -12.68
CA THR A 3 32.65 2.09 -13.03
C THR A 3 32.48 2.18 -14.56
N PRO A 4 32.15 1.08 -15.26
CA PRO A 4 31.89 1.11 -16.69
C PRO A 4 30.84 2.18 -17.01
N LYS A 5 31.03 2.96 -18.08
CA LYS A 5 30.07 4.02 -18.46
C LYS A 5 28.91 3.51 -19.33
N ALA A 6 29.06 2.32 -19.90
CA ALA A 6 28.08 1.71 -20.81
C ALA A 6 28.16 0.18 -20.74
N ALA A 7 27.05 -0.46 -21.08
CA ALA A 7 26.97 -1.88 -21.41
C ALA A 7 26.92 -2.07 -22.93
N THR A 8 27.38 -3.23 -23.41
CA THR A 8 27.30 -3.59 -24.82
C THR A 8 26.23 -4.67 -25.01
N LEU A 9 25.33 -4.45 -25.97
CA LEU A 9 24.35 -5.46 -26.39
C LEU A 9 24.61 -5.82 -27.85
N THR A 10 24.75 -7.12 -28.13
CA THR A 10 24.93 -7.65 -29.49
C THR A 10 23.74 -8.51 -29.87
N ILE A 11 23.10 -8.19 -31.01
CA ILE A 11 22.00 -8.95 -31.60
C ILE A 11 22.38 -9.29 -33.05
N GLY A 12 22.68 -10.57 -33.30
CA GLY A 12 23.26 -10.99 -34.58
C GLY A 12 24.63 -10.32 -34.80
N GLU A 13 24.77 -9.61 -35.92
CA GLU A 13 26.00 -8.87 -36.27
C GLU A 13 25.99 -7.42 -35.76
N GLN A 14 24.86 -6.93 -35.26
CA GLN A 14 24.74 -5.56 -34.75
C GLN A 14 25.14 -5.50 -33.28
N SER A 15 26.05 -4.57 -32.94
CA SER A 15 26.41 -4.25 -31.56
C SER A 15 26.07 -2.79 -31.26
N ILE A 16 25.47 -2.53 -30.10
CA ILE A 16 25.17 -1.19 -29.62
C ILE A 16 25.68 -0.97 -28.19
N GLU A 17 26.06 0.26 -27.89
CA GLU A 17 26.31 0.69 -26.52
C GLU A 17 25.03 1.25 -25.90
N LEU A 18 24.78 0.83 -24.66
CA LEU A 18 23.66 1.23 -23.82
C LEU A 18 24.24 1.96 -22.59
N PRO A 19 23.89 3.23 -22.34
CA PRO A 19 24.38 3.96 -21.18
C PRO A 19 24.02 3.25 -19.86
N LEU A 20 24.92 3.34 -18.88
CA LEU A 20 24.60 2.95 -17.51
C LEU A 20 24.17 4.17 -16.70
N ILE A 21 23.12 4.01 -15.90
CA ILE A 21 22.62 5.00 -14.96
C ILE A 21 22.92 4.48 -13.56
N GLU A 22 23.53 5.32 -12.71
CA GLU A 22 23.85 4.97 -11.32
C GLU A 22 22.95 5.76 -10.36
N GLY A 23 22.28 5.03 -9.46
CA GLY A 23 21.46 5.60 -8.38
C GLY A 23 22.29 6.05 -7.18
N THR A 24 21.69 6.83 -6.29
CA THR A 24 22.36 7.39 -5.11
C THR A 24 22.88 6.31 -4.15
N GLU A 25 22.28 5.11 -4.14
CA GLU A 25 22.68 3.99 -3.28
C GLU A 25 23.46 2.92 -4.06
N GLY A 26 23.98 3.28 -5.25
CA GLY A 26 24.81 2.42 -6.10
C GLY A 26 24.03 1.42 -6.95
N GLU A 27 22.73 1.64 -7.15
CA GLU A 27 21.92 0.87 -8.09
C GLU A 27 22.40 1.12 -9.52
N VAL A 28 22.44 0.08 -10.35
CA VAL A 28 22.86 0.21 -11.75
C VAL A 28 21.70 -0.15 -12.67
N GLY A 29 21.25 0.84 -13.44
CA GLY A 29 20.27 0.68 -14.52
C GLY A 29 20.94 0.69 -15.89
N ILE A 30 20.40 -0.08 -16.84
CA ILE A 30 20.81 -0.03 -18.25
C ILE A 30 19.77 0.79 -19.01
N ASP A 31 20.16 1.94 -19.59
CA ASP A 31 19.23 2.75 -20.39
C ASP A 31 18.94 2.09 -21.74
N ILE A 32 17.73 1.55 -21.87
CA ILE A 32 17.22 0.90 -23.08
C ILE A 32 16.23 1.79 -23.86
N SER A 33 16.13 3.09 -23.55
CA SER A 33 15.17 4.01 -24.18
C SER A 33 15.28 4.07 -25.72
N GLN A 34 16.50 3.89 -26.24
CA GLN A 34 16.79 3.88 -27.68
C GLN A 34 16.90 2.47 -28.28
N LEU A 35 16.72 1.40 -27.48
CA LEU A 35 16.94 0.01 -27.90
C LEU A 35 16.17 -0.31 -29.18
N ARG A 36 14.85 -0.13 -29.16
CA ARG A 36 13.99 -0.48 -30.28
C ARG A 36 14.27 0.36 -31.52
N ALA A 37 14.58 1.65 -31.36
CA ALA A 37 14.91 2.52 -32.47
C ALA A 37 16.21 2.09 -33.17
N LYS A 38 17.17 1.57 -32.41
CA LYS A 38 18.46 1.12 -32.93
C LYS A 38 18.43 -0.31 -33.48
N THR A 39 17.68 -1.23 -32.88
CA THR A 39 17.78 -2.68 -33.20
C THR A 39 16.48 -3.30 -33.71
N GLY A 40 15.34 -2.59 -33.61
CA GLY A 40 14.01 -3.14 -33.86
C GLY A 40 13.48 -4.08 -32.75
N ALA A 41 14.33 -4.51 -31.82
CA ALA A 41 13.97 -5.43 -30.75
C ALA A 41 13.27 -4.72 -29.57
N VAL A 42 12.57 -5.50 -28.76
CA VAL A 42 12.04 -5.08 -27.44
C VAL A 42 12.54 -6.06 -26.40
N THR A 43 12.67 -5.60 -25.15
CA THR A 43 12.89 -6.52 -24.02
C THR A 43 11.61 -7.29 -23.72
N PHE A 44 11.76 -8.51 -23.20
CA PHE A 44 10.66 -9.33 -22.71
C PHE A 44 10.89 -9.61 -21.22
N ASP A 45 10.22 -8.85 -20.38
CA ASP A 45 10.31 -8.95 -18.92
C ASP A 45 8.90 -8.94 -18.30
N PRO A 46 8.16 -10.08 -18.40
CA PRO A 46 6.83 -10.18 -17.81
C PRO A 46 6.86 -9.79 -16.33
N ALA A 47 5.90 -8.94 -15.92
CA ALA A 47 5.79 -8.39 -14.58
C ALA A 47 6.97 -7.50 -14.11
N PHE A 48 7.84 -7.06 -15.02
CA PHE A 48 8.85 -6.01 -14.78
C PHE A 48 9.89 -6.34 -13.71
N GLY A 49 10.18 -7.63 -13.48
CA GLY A 49 11.08 -8.07 -12.42
C GLY A 49 12.53 -7.59 -12.57
N ASN A 50 12.94 -7.22 -13.78
CA ASN A 50 14.28 -6.73 -14.11
C ASN A 50 14.26 -5.30 -14.68
N THR A 51 13.12 -4.62 -14.64
CA THR A 51 12.91 -3.33 -15.31
C THR A 51 12.73 -2.22 -14.29
N GLY A 52 13.72 -1.32 -14.18
CA GLY A 52 13.58 -0.05 -13.45
C GLY A 52 12.69 0.92 -14.23
N ALA A 53 11.42 1.06 -13.81
CA ALA A 53 10.42 1.81 -14.57
C ALA A 53 10.54 3.34 -14.45
N CYS A 54 11.21 3.84 -13.41
CA CYS A 54 11.41 5.27 -13.17
C CYS A 54 12.62 5.52 -12.28
N THR A 55 13.12 6.76 -12.30
CA THR A 55 13.93 7.30 -11.20
C THR A 55 12.99 7.76 -10.08
N SER A 56 13.43 7.65 -8.83
CA SER A 56 12.64 8.12 -7.68
C SER A 56 13.54 8.51 -6.51
N ALA A 57 13.12 9.53 -5.75
CA ALA A 57 13.76 9.97 -4.53
C ALA A 57 12.86 9.80 -3.29
N ILE A 58 11.78 9.01 -3.39
CA ILE A 58 10.75 8.88 -2.34
C ILE A 58 11.15 7.85 -1.29
N THR A 59 11.36 6.61 -1.72
CA THR A 59 11.60 5.47 -0.84
C THR A 59 12.73 4.64 -1.41
N PHE A 60 13.62 4.19 -0.53
CA PHE A 60 14.69 3.26 -0.87
C PHE A 60 14.50 1.95 -0.11
N ILE A 61 14.72 0.82 -0.80
CA ILE A 61 14.66 -0.51 -0.23
C ILE A 61 15.91 -1.30 -0.63
N ASP A 62 16.63 -1.82 0.37
CA ASP A 62 17.61 -2.90 0.17
C ASP A 62 17.01 -4.17 0.78
N GLY A 63 16.44 -5.01 -0.09
CA GLY A 63 15.79 -6.26 0.31
C GLY A 63 16.75 -7.28 0.91
N GLU A 64 18.01 -7.27 0.48
CA GLU A 64 19.03 -8.18 1.02
C GLU A 64 19.42 -7.76 2.43
N LYS A 65 19.54 -6.45 2.69
CA LYS A 65 19.94 -5.93 4.02
C LYS A 65 18.77 -5.63 4.96
N GLY A 66 17.52 -5.71 4.50
CA GLY A 66 16.36 -5.36 5.32
C GLY A 66 16.24 -3.86 5.58
N ILE A 67 16.66 -3.02 4.63
CA ILE A 67 16.63 -1.56 4.75
C ILE A 67 15.36 -1.02 4.10
N LEU A 68 14.66 -0.14 4.81
CA LEU A 68 13.58 0.69 4.28
C LEU A 68 13.79 2.11 4.76
N ARG A 69 13.83 3.06 3.83
CA ARG A 69 13.99 4.49 4.14
C ARG A 69 12.94 5.33 3.42
N TYR A 70 12.32 6.25 4.14
CA TYR A 70 11.47 7.30 3.57
C TYR A 70 12.26 8.60 3.49
N ARG A 71 12.51 9.09 2.27
CA ARG A 71 13.34 10.28 2.02
C ARG A 71 14.69 10.21 2.76
N GLY A 72 15.31 9.02 2.78
CA GLY A 72 16.57 8.76 3.47
C GLY A 72 16.46 8.46 4.97
N ILE A 73 15.30 8.67 5.62
CA ILE A 73 15.09 8.39 7.04
C ILE A 73 14.73 6.90 7.24
N PRO A 74 15.51 6.13 8.04
CA PRO A 74 15.20 4.74 8.36
C PRO A 74 13.85 4.56 9.04
N ILE A 75 13.11 3.54 8.60
CA ILE A 75 11.73 3.29 9.05
C ILE A 75 11.60 3.08 10.57
N ASP A 76 12.62 2.53 11.22
CA ASP A 76 12.66 2.24 12.65
C ASP A 76 12.75 3.50 13.53
N GLN A 77 13.13 4.65 12.96
CA GLN A 77 13.18 5.90 13.71
C GLN A 77 11.78 6.46 14.02
N PHE A 78 10.77 6.11 13.24
CA PHE A 78 9.39 6.59 13.45
C PHE A 78 8.65 5.92 14.62
N GLN A 79 9.23 4.90 15.26
CA GLN A 79 8.56 4.16 16.35
C GLN A 79 8.44 4.93 17.68
N LYS A 80 9.31 5.93 17.94
CA LYS A 80 9.41 6.57 19.26
C LYS A 80 8.28 7.54 19.56
N SER A 81 7.78 8.24 18.55
CA SER A 81 6.66 9.18 18.64
C SER A 81 5.98 9.22 17.28
N PRO A 82 5.19 8.17 16.94
CA PRO A 82 4.66 8.01 15.60
C PRO A 82 3.66 9.13 15.28
N ASN A 83 3.94 9.89 14.21
CA ASN A 83 3.07 10.91 13.67
C ASN A 83 2.84 10.67 12.18
N PHE A 84 1.69 10.07 11.84
CA PHE A 84 1.38 9.73 10.45
C PHE A 84 1.30 10.97 9.55
N ILE A 85 0.82 12.11 10.06
CA ILE A 85 0.67 13.34 9.27
C ILE A 85 2.03 13.96 8.93
N GLU A 86 2.98 13.91 9.87
CA GLU A 86 4.36 14.34 9.62
C GLU A 86 5.03 13.46 8.55
N VAL A 87 4.84 12.13 8.62
CA VAL A 87 5.38 11.20 7.61
C VAL A 87 4.71 11.39 6.25
N ALA A 88 3.39 11.64 6.22
CA ALA A 88 2.69 11.96 4.99
C ALA A 88 3.26 13.22 4.33
N TRP A 89 3.52 14.27 5.12
CA TRP A 89 4.21 15.47 4.65
C TRP A 89 5.61 15.16 4.12
N LEU A 90 6.42 14.42 4.88
CA LEU A 90 7.77 14.01 4.48
C LEU A 90 7.77 13.34 3.11
N LEU A 91 6.87 12.38 2.91
CA LEU A 91 6.76 11.66 1.65
C LEU A 91 6.36 12.61 0.52
N ILE A 92 5.33 13.43 0.71
CA ILE A 92 4.77 14.28 -0.36
C ILE A 92 5.71 15.43 -0.74
N PHE A 93 6.37 16.05 0.24
CA PHE A 93 7.17 17.28 0.06
C PHE A 93 8.68 17.07 0.14
N GLY A 94 9.15 15.84 0.40
CA GLY A 94 10.56 15.48 0.32
C GLY A 94 11.41 15.84 1.55
N ARG A 95 10.84 16.52 2.55
CA ARG A 95 11.52 16.89 3.81
C ARG A 95 10.54 16.91 4.97
N LEU A 96 11.05 16.85 6.20
CA LEU A 96 10.23 17.05 7.38
C LEU A 96 9.61 18.46 7.39
N PRO A 97 8.36 18.61 7.88
CA PRO A 97 7.71 19.91 7.99
C PRO A 97 8.32 20.75 9.10
N LYS A 98 8.27 22.07 8.95
CA LYS A 98 8.37 23.00 10.07
C LYS A 98 7.08 22.96 10.88
N LYS A 99 7.12 23.52 12.10
CA LYS A 99 5.97 23.52 13.01
C LYS A 99 4.72 24.19 12.42
N ASP A 100 4.91 25.33 11.76
CA ASP A 100 3.85 26.10 11.09
C ASP A 100 3.28 25.36 9.88
N GLU A 101 4.12 24.68 9.11
CA GLU A 101 3.70 23.85 7.98
C GLU A 101 2.87 22.65 8.42
N LEU A 102 3.34 21.93 9.46
CA LEU A 102 2.61 20.78 10.01
C LEU A 102 1.27 21.21 10.61
N GLN A 103 1.24 22.35 11.30
CA GLN A 103 0.01 22.91 11.84
C GLN A 103 -0.96 23.28 10.71
N ARG A 104 -0.52 24.03 9.70
CA ARG A 104 -1.33 24.40 8.54
C ARG A 104 -1.89 23.17 7.81
N PHE A 105 -1.06 22.16 7.58
CA PHE A 105 -1.49 20.94 6.91
C PHE A 105 -2.52 20.18 7.75
N SER A 106 -2.33 20.12 9.07
CA SER A 106 -3.30 19.53 10.00
C SER A 106 -4.64 20.29 9.99
N GLU A 107 -4.61 21.61 9.96
CA GLU A 107 -5.81 22.45 9.85
C GLU A 107 -6.55 22.22 8.52
N LYS A 108 -5.82 22.10 7.39
CA LYS A 108 -6.39 21.73 6.09
C LYS A 108 -7.02 20.34 6.11
N LEU A 109 -6.36 19.35 6.72
CA LEU A 109 -6.92 18.00 6.88
C LEU A 109 -8.24 18.05 7.66
N THR A 110 -8.29 18.79 8.76
CA THR A 110 -9.52 18.98 9.54
C THR A 110 -10.61 19.67 8.73
N ALA A 111 -10.27 20.77 8.03
CA ALA A 111 -11.23 21.54 7.23
C ALA A 111 -11.84 20.71 6.09
N HIS A 112 -11.05 19.81 5.48
CA HIS A 112 -11.48 18.98 4.35
C HIS A 112 -12.06 17.62 4.75
N ALA A 113 -12.25 17.36 6.05
CA ALA A 113 -12.69 16.05 6.54
C ALA A 113 -14.12 15.68 6.14
N HIS A 114 -14.99 16.66 5.94
CA HIS A 114 -16.38 16.43 5.55
C HIS A 114 -16.49 15.99 4.09
N LEU A 115 -17.37 15.02 3.83
CA LEU A 115 -17.83 14.74 2.47
C LEU A 115 -19.00 15.67 2.15
N HIS A 116 -19.12 16.07 0.89
CA HIS A 116 -20.30 16.76 0.42
C HIS A 116 -21.55 15.90 0.72
N GLU A 117 -22.63 16.48 1.24
CA GLU A 117 -23.80 15.71 1.70
C GLU A 117 -24.39 14.80 0.60
N ALA A 118 -24.42 15.26 -0.65
CA ALA A 118 -24.85 14.46 -1.78
C ALA A 118 -24.02 13.18 -2.02
N MET A 119 -22.77 13.14 -1.56
CA MET A 119 -21.95 11.91 -1.62
C MET A 119 -22.49 10.82 -0.69
N LYS A 120 -23.22 11.16 0.38
CA LYS A 120 -23.80 10.16 1.28
C LYS A 120 -24.81 9.27 0.58
N HIS A 121 -25.57 9.81 -0.37
CA HIS A 121 -26.51 9.03 -1.19
C HIS A 121 -25.84 7.95 -2.04
N HIS A 122 -24.56 8.12 -2.40
CA HIS A 122 -23.81 7.08 -3.11
C HIS A 122 -23.60 5.84 -2.21
N PHE A 123 -23.48 6.02 -0.89
CA PHE A 123 -23.39 4.89 0.04
C PHE A 123 -24.70 4.08 0.14
N GLU A 124 -25.84 4.73 -0.06
CA GLU A 124 -27.16 4.09 -0.04
C GLU A 124 -27.32 3.12 -1.22
N GLY A 125 -26.70 3.46 -2.37
CA GLY A 125 -26.72 2.64 -3.58
C GLY A 125 -25.87 1.35 -3.50
N PHE A 126 -24.96 1.24 -2.53
CA PHE A 126 -24.20 0.00 -2.34
C PHE A 126 -25.02 -1.06 -1.58
N PRO A 127 -24.94 -2.34 -1.99
CA PRO A 127 -25.43 -3.45 -1.19
C PRO A 127 -24.80 -3.47 0.22
N VAL A 128 -25.55 -3.96 1.21
CA VAL A 128 -25.09 -4.02 2.61
C VAL A 128 -23.82 -4.86 2.79
N ASN A 129 -23.63 -5.87 1.95
CA ASN A 129 -22.47 -6.76 1.94
C ASN A 129 -21.43 -6.37 0.88
N ALA A 130 -21.48 -5.14 0.35
CA ALA A 130 -20.50 -4.67 -0.61
C ALA A 130 -19.09 -4.64 0.03
N PRO A 131 -18.05 -5.12 -0.68
CA PRO A 131 -16.69 -5.10 -0.16
C PRO A 131 -16.22 -3.65 0.13
N PRO A 132 -15.68 -3.36 1.33
CA PRO A 132 -15.26 -1.99 1.68
C PRO A 132 -14.23 -1.38 0.72
N MET A 133 -13.34 -2.19 0.13
CA MET A 133 -12.38 -1.74 -0.88
C MET A 133 -13.05 -1.30 -2.20
N ALA A 134 -14.14 -1.95 -2.59
CA ALA A 134 -14.90 -1.56 -3.78
C ALA A 134 -15.60 -0.21 -3.56
N ILE A 135 -16.22 -0.03 -2.38
CA ILE A 135 -16.82 1.24 -1.97
C ILE A 135 -15.75 2.32 -1.94
N LEU A 136 -14.59 2.06 -1.33
CA LEU A 136 -13.50 3.02 -1.22
C LEU A 136 -13.03 3.51 -2.60
N SER A 137 -12.72 2.60 -3.53
CA SER A 137 -12.28 2.95 -4.88
C SER A 137 -13.34 3.76 -5.63
N ALA A 138 -14.60 3.31 -5.60
CA ALA A 138 -15.71 3.99 -6.26
C ALA A 138 -15.93 5.41 -5.70
N MET A 139 -15.91 5.56 -4.37
CA MET A 139 -16.14 6.85 -3.71
C MET A 139 -14.98 7.83 -3.91
N ILE A 140 -13.72 7.37 -3.92
CA ILE A 140 -12.58 8.23 -4.26
C ILE A 140 -12.71 8.74 -5.70
N ASN A 141 -13.10 7.88 -6.63
CA ASN A 141 -13.32 8.30 -8.02
C ASN A 141 -14.52 9.26 -8.13
N ALA A 142 -15.60 9.00 -7.39
CA ALA A 142 -16.78 9.87 -7.37
C ALA A 142 -16.50 11.24 -6.73
N MET A 143 -15.56 11.34 -5.78
CA MET A 143 -15.09 12.65 -5.27
C MET A 143 -14.60 13.53 -6.40
N SER A 144 -14.09 12.93 -7.48
CA SER A 144 -13.67 13.67 -8.66
C SER A 144 -14.83 14.33 -9.45
N CYS A 145 -16.07 14.24 -8.97
CA CYS A 145 -17.21 14.99 -9.51
C CYS A 145 -17.62 16.17 -8.61
N PHE A 146 -17.03 16.29 -7.42
CA PHE A 146 -17.43 17.26 -6.38
C PHE A 146 -16.35 18.29 -6.03
N ASP A 147 -15.15 18.20 -6.61
CA ASP A 147 -14.09 19.19 -6.42
C ASP A 147 -13.83 19.93 -7.74
N GLU A 148 -13.87 21.26 -7.80
CA GLU A 148 -13.75 21.96 -9.10
C GLU A 148 -12.32 21.95 -9.71
N HIS A 149 -11.33 21.41 -8.98
CA HIS A 149 -9.90 21.54 -9.28
C HIS A 149 -9.28 20.26 -9.91
N PHE A 150 -9.81 19.78 -11.03
CA PHE A 150 -9.23 18.64 -11.79
C PHE A 150 -8.18 19.05 -12.83
N GLY A 151 -7.41 20.09 -12.52
CA GLY A 151 -6.41 20.63 -13.41
C GLY A 151 -5.00 20.07 -13.17
N ARG A 152 -4.08 20.56 -13.99
CA ARG A 152 -2.65 20.53 -13.69
C ARG A 152 -2.42 21.41 -12.46
N PHE A 153 -1.74 20.88 -11.45
CA PHE A 153 -1.38 21.70 -10.30
C PHE A 153 -0.24 22.63 -10.69
N GLU A 154 -0.41 23.93 -10.44
CA GLU A 154 0.56 24.95 -10.84
C GLU A 154 1.58 25.27 -9.75
N ASP A 155 1.24 24.97 -8.49
CA ASP A 155 2.05 25.26 -7.31
C ASP A 155 1.88 24.23 -6.19
N ASP A 156 2.77 24.33 -5.21
CA ASP A 156 2.81 23.46 -4.03
C ASP A 156 1.59 23.63 -3.10
N GLU A 157 0.94 24.80 -3.11
CA GLU A 157 -0.24 25.05 -2.28
C GLU A 157 -1.46 24.29 -2.79
N GLN A 158 -1.64 24.22 -4.11
CA GLN A 158 -2.68 23.41 -4.74
C GLN A 158 -2.46 21.91 -4.49
N ILE A 159 -1.20 21.45 -4.56
CA ILE A 159 -0.83 20.07 -4.21
C ILE A 159 -1.13 19.79 -2.73
N GLU A 160 -0.79 20.72 -1.83
CA GLU A 160 -1.07 20.61 -0.40
C GLU A 160 -2.58 20.50 -0.14
N ASP A 161 -3.39 21.33 -0.81
CA ASP A 161 -4.85 21.29 -0.68
C ASP A 161 -5.45 19.98 -1.22
N ALA A 162 -5.01 19.53 -2.40
CA ALA A 162 -5.46 18.28 -3.00
C ALA A 162 -5.07 17.05 -2.15
N ALA A 163 -3.84 17.04 -1.63
CA ALA A 163 -3.36 15.99 -0.74
C ALA A 163 -4.16 15.97 0.57
N ALA A 164 -4.41 17.13 1.18
CA ALA A 164 -5.21 17.23 2.40
C ALA A 164 -6.65 16.75 2.19
N ARG A 165 -7.29 17.14 1.07
CA ARG A 165 -8.63 16.64 0.69
C ARG A 165 -8.65 15.13 0.56
N LEU A 166 -7.73 14.58 -0.22
CA LEU A 166 -7.70 13.15 -0.50
C LEU A 166 -7.43 12.33 0.77
N ILE A 167 -6.41 12.70 1.56
CA ILE A 167 -6.08 12.01 2.82
C ILE A 167 -7.25 12.06 3.80
N SER A 168 -7.82 13.25 4.02
CA SER A 168 -8.89 13.41 5.00
C SER A 168 -10.20 12.74 4.59
N ARG A 169 -10.60 12.87 3.32
CA ARG A 169 -11.85 12.27 2.83
C ARG A 169 -11.76 10.76 2.66
N VAL A 170 -10.59 10.21 2.34
CA VAL A 170 -10.38 8.74 2.33
C VAL A 170 -10.62 8.14 3.71
N ARG A 171 -10.15 8.79 4.78
CA ARG A 171 -10.47 8.39 6.16
C ARG A 171 -11.97 8.41 6.42
N THR A 172 -12.66 9.47 6.01
CA THR A 172 -14.11 9.59 6.18
C THR A 172 -14.88 8.53 5.39
N ILE A 173 -14.50 8.31 4.12
CA ILE A 173 -15.09 7.27 3.27
C ILE A 173 -14.90 5.90 3.90
N ALA A 174 -13.69 5.59 4.38
CA ALA A 174 -13.41 4.32 5.01
C ALA A 174 -14.29 4.07 6.24
N ALA A 175 -14.42 5.06 7.13
CA ALA A 175 -15.30 4.96 8.29
C ALA A 175 -16.77 4.79 7.87
N TYR A 176 -17.23 5.52 6.85
CA TYR A 176 -18.60 5.41 6.36
C TYR A 176 -18.86 4.05 5.69
N SER A 177 -17.90 3.49 4.97
CA SER A 177 -17.97 2.13 4.43
C SER A 177 -18.18 1.11 5.55
N TYR A 178 -17.38 1.16 6.61
CA TYR A 178 -17.53 0.30 7.79
C TYR A 178 -18.95 0.43 8.38
N ARG A 179 -19.40 1.67 8.63
CA ARG A 179 -20.71 1.89 9.26
C ARG A 179 -21.85 1.44 8.37
N ARG A 180 -21.75 1.66 7.05
CA ARG A 180 -22.74 1.22 6.07
C ARG A 180 -22.89 -0.30 6.09
N THR A 181 -21.78 -1.03 6.08
CA THR A 181 -21.77 -2.50 6.15
C THR A 181 -22.40 -3.01 7.45
N ASN A 182 -22.26 -2.27 8.54
CA ASN A 182 -22.82 -2.63 9.85
C ASN A 182 -24.22 -2.05 10.13
N GLY A 183 -24.83 -1.32 9.17
CA GLY A 183 -26.13 -0.68 9.37
C GLY A 183 -26.13 0.43 10.43
N LEU A 184 -24.98 1.03 10.72
CA LEU A 184 -24.80 2.07 11.74
C LEU A 184 -24.99 3.48 11.15
N PRO A 185 -25.49 4.46 11.93
CA PRO A 185 -25.61 5.85 11.47
C PRO A 185 -24.23 6.47 11.24
N PHE A 186 -24.04 7.28 10.19
CA PHE A 186 -22.75 7.94 9.96
C PHE A 186 -22.39 8.94 11.08
N MET A 187 -21.13 8.89 11.51
CA MET A 187 -20.57 9.81 12.51
C MET A 187 -19.71 10.85 11.80
N TYR A 188 -19.99 12.13 11.99
CA TYR A 188 -19.18 13.19 11.40
C TYR A 188 -17.77 13.23 12.00
N PRO A 189 -16.76 13.71 11.25
CA PRO A 189 -15.46 14.02 11.81
C PRO A 189 -15.57 15.04 12.95
N ASP A 190 -14.80 14.83 14.01
CA ASP A 190 -14.69 15.79 15.11
C ASP A 190 -13.42 16.65 14.92
N PRO A 191 -13.53 17.98 14.75
CA PRO A 191 -12.38 18.84 14.50
C PRO A 191 -11.43 18.98 15.69
N SER A 192 -11.83 18.56 16.90
CA SER A 192 -10.96 18.55 18.07
C SER A 192 -10.03 17.33 18.14
N LEU A 193 -10.33 16.29 17.36
CA LEU A 193 -9.58 15.02 17.40
C LEU A 193 -8.50 14.96 16.31
N ARG A 194 -7.32 14.45 16.70
CA ARG A 194 -6.22 14.14 15.78
C ARG A 194 -6.60 13.04 14.79
N TYR A 195 -5.83 12.89 13.72
CA TYR A 195 -6.20 12.08 12.55
C TYR A 195 -6.70 10.66 12.88
N VAL A 196 -5.94 9.90 13.68
CA VAL A 196 -6.26 8.52 14.09
C VAL A 196 -7.40 8.46 15.08
N ALA A 197 -7.32 9.21 16.19
CA ALA A 197 -8.42 9.33 17.16
C ALA A 197 -9.76 9.69 16.49
N ASN A 198 -9.74 10.60 15.51
CA ASN A 198 -10.92 10.99 14.75
C ASN A 198 -11.43 9.85 13.84
N PHE A 199 -10.54 9.07 13.21
CA PHE A 199 -10.95 7.87 12.47
C PHE A 199 -11.64 6.85 13.37
N LEU A 200 -11.07 6.55 14.54
CA LEU A 200 -11.64 5.63 15.52
C LEU A 200 -12.96 6.16 16.09
N HIS A 201 -13.05 7.46 16.36
CA HIS A 201 -14.28 8.14 16.72
C HIS A 201 -15.37 7.88 15.66
N MET A 202 -15.05 8.10 14.38
CA MET A 202 -16.00 7.91 13.30
C MET A 202 -16.40 6.44 13.13
N MET A 203 -15.49 5.49 13.35
CA MET A 203 -15.81 4.07 13.30
C MET A 203 -16.69 3.64 14.47
N PHE A 204 -16.31 3.94 15.72
CA PHE A 204 -16.82 3.23 16.89
C PHE A 204 -17.77 4.03 17.77
N SER A 205 -17.89 5.36 17.59
CA SER A 205 -18.83 6.14 18.39
C SER A 205 -20.27 5.76 18.08
N MET A 206 -21.14 5.92 19.06
CA MET A 206 -22.59 5.90 18.88
C MET A 206 -23.16 7.29 19.17
N PRO A 207 -24.36 7.63 18.68
CA PRO A 207 -25.02 8.86 19.08
C PRO A 207 -25.05 8.99 20.62
N TYR A 208 -24.58 10.12 21.12
CA TYR A 208 -24.44 10.42 22.56
C TYR A 208 -23.43 9.57 23.35
N ASN A 209 -22.59 8.78 22.67
CA ASN A 209 -21.51 8.02 23.29
C ASN A 209 -20.25 8.09 22.41
N GLN A 210 -19.43 9.12 22.65
CA GLN A 210 -18.20 9.35 21.90
C GLN A 210 -17.14 8.32 22.29
N TYR A 211 -16.62 7.60 21.31
CA TYR A 211 -15.46 6.73 21.50
C TYR A 211 -14.21 7.59 21.67
N ILE A 212 -13.49 7.39 22.77
CA ILE A 212 -12.19 8.00 23.06
C ILE A 212 -11.16 6.88 23.03
N ALA A 213 -10.20 6.98 22.11
CA ALA A 213 -9.15 5.98 21.96
C ALA A 213 -8.16 6.05 23.14
N GLU A 214 -7.74 4.89 23.64
CA GLU A 214 -6.57 4.80 24.52
C GLU A 214 -5.31 5.23 23.77
N ASP A 215 -4.35 5.86 24.46
CA ASP A 215 -3.11 6.35 23.86
C ASP A 215 -2.34 5.23 23.14
N GLU A 216 -2.27 4.02 23.71
CA GLU A 216 -1.59 2.87 23.10
C GLU A 216 -2.25 2.43 21.78
N VAL A 217 -3.57 2.60 21.67
CA VAL A 217 -4.33 2.30 20.44
C VAL A 217 -4.07 3.38 19.39
N ASP A 218 -4.09 4.66 19.77
CA ASP A 218 -3.79 5.77 18.86
C ASP A 218 -2.35 5.70 18.33
N GLU A 219 -1.38 5.43 19.21
CA GLU A 219 0.02 5.24 18.83
C GLU A 219 0.22 4.03 17.92
N ALA A 220 -0.43 2.90 18.24
CA ALA A 220 -0.33 1.70 17.43
C ALA A 220 -0.89 1.90 16.02
N LEU A 221 -2.03 2.57 15.90
CA LEU A 221 -2.62 2.81 14.60
C LEU A 221 -1.85 3.88 13.80
N ASN A 222 -1.31 4.91 14.45
CA ASN A 222 -0.38 5.84 13.79
C ASN A 222 0.83 5.10 13.22
N LEU A 223 1.45 4.24 14.02
CA LEU A 223 2.62 3.46 13.59
C LEU A 223 2.26 2.48 12.47
N PHE A 224 1.12 1.79 12.58
CA PHE A 224 0.59 0.96 11.50
C PHE A 224 0.48 1.74 10.19
N LEU A 225 -0.13 2.94 10.20
CA LEU A 225 -0.29 3.76 9.00
C LEU A 225 1.08 4.19 8.43
N ILE A 226 2.02 4.58 9.29
CA ILE A 226 3.40 4.93 8.90
C ILE A 226 4.11 3.77 8.21
N LEU A 227 4.03 2.56 8.76
CA LEU A 227 4.72 1.38 8.21
C LEU A 227 4.13 0.89 6.87
N HIS A 228 2.94 1.39 6.52
CA HIS A 228 2.31 1.14 5.23
C HIS A 228 2.36 2.36 4.29
N ALA A 229 2.96 3.48 4.73
CA ALA A 229 2.89 4.79 4.08
C ALA A 229 3.37 4.79 2.64
N ASP A 230 4.49 4.15 2.37
CA ASP A 230 4.98 3.86 1.04
C ASP A 230 5.81 2.56 1.02
N HIS A 231 5.95 1.96 -0.16
CA HIS A 231 6.79 0.79 -0.34
C HIS A 231 7.31 0.69 -1.78
N GLU A 232 7.86 1.81 -2.29
CA GLU A 232 8.54 1.90 -3.59
C GLU A 232 7.63 1.43 -4.76
N GLN A 233 8.18 0.82 -5.83
CA GLN A 233 7.46 0.54 -7.08
C GLN A 233 6.64 -0.76 -7.06
N ASN A 234 5.85 -0.97 -5.99
CA ASN A 234 4.93 -2.11 -5.89
C ASN A 234 3.75 -2.00 -6.88
N CYS A 235 2.92 -3.06 -6.97
CA CYS A 235 1.81 -3.15 -7.93
C CYS A 235 0.89 -1.92 -7.93
N SER A 236 0.39 -1.50 -6.75
CA SER A 236 -0.53 -0.35 -6.67
C SER A 236 0.14 0.98 -6.95
N THR A 237 1.38 1.20 -6.48
CA THR A 237 2.17 2.39 -6.83
C THR A 237 2.44 2.46 -8.34
N SER A 238 2.83 1.36 -8.95
CA SER A 238 3.03 1.25 -10.39
C SER A 238 1.73 1.54 -11.16
N THR A 239 0.57 1.05 -10.68
CA THR A 239 -0.73 1.39 -11.26
C THR A 239 -1.02 2.88 -11.17
N VAL A 240 -0.78 3.52 -10.02
CA VAL A 240 -0.96 4.97 -9.86
C VAL A 240 -0.10 5.75 -10.86
N ARG A 241 1.17 5.36 -11.04
CA ARG A 241 2.06 5.98 -12.04
C ARG A 241 1.64 5.69 -13.48
N VAL A 242 1.16 4.49 -13.80
CA VAL A 242 0.70 4.16 -15.17
C VAL A 242 -0.55 4.97 -15.51
N VAL A 243 -1.52 5.07 -14.61
CA VAL A 243 -2.73 5.88 -14.80
C VAL A 243 -2.38 7.37 -14.81
N GLY A 244 -1.54 7.85 -13.89
CA GLY A 244 -1.06 9.23 -13.85
C GLY A 244 -0.32 9.66 -15.12
N SER A 245 0.42 8.75 -15.77
CA SER A 245 1.15 9.04 -17.01
C SER A 245 0.26 9.41 -18.21
N SER A 246 -1.05 9.09 -18.16
CA SER A 246 -2.02 9.55 -19.16
C SER A 246 -2.61 10.92 -18.84
N GLN A 247 -2.09 11.59 -17.79
CA GLN A 247 -2.60 12.83 -17.20
C GLN A 247 -3.96 12.68 -16.50
N ALA A 248 -4.31 11.46 -16.07
CA ALA A 248 -5.43 11.28 -15.17
C ALA A 248 -5.19 12.02 -13.84
N ASN A 249 -6.25 12.63 -13.30
CA ASN A 249 -6.16 13.40 -12.06
C ASN A 249 -5.73 12.51 -10.86
N LEU A 250 -5.25 13.16 -9.80
CA LEU A 250 -4.74 12.49 -8.60
C LEU A 250 -5.77 11.52 -7.98
N PHE A 251 -7.04 11.93 -7.87
CA PHE A 251 -8.10 11.12 -7.26
C PHE A 251 -8.36 9.84 -8.06
N ALA A 252 -8.52 9.96 -9.38
CA ALA A 252 -8.70 8.82 -10.28
C ALA A 252 -7.48 7.87 -10.25
N SER A 253 -6.26 8.43 -10.22
CA SER A 253 -5.03 7.64 -10.13
C SER A 253 -4.97 6.86 -8.82
N CYS A 254 -5.26 7.49 -7.68
CA CYS A 254 -5.32 6.83 -6.38
C CYS A 254 -6.47 5.82 -6.29
N ALA A 255 -7.64 6.08 -6.89
CA ALA A 255 -8.73 5.11 -6.97
C ALA A 255 -8.32 3.82 -7.72
N ALA A 256 -7.53 3.95 -8.79
CA ALA A 256 -6.92 2.81 -9.47
C ALA A 256 -5.89 2.08 -8.59
N GLY A 257 -5.10 2.84 -7.81
CA GLY A 257 -4.20 2.30 -6.78
C GLY A 257 -4.93 1.45 -5.74
N VAL A 258 -6.10 1.90 -5.28
CA VAL A 258 -6.99 1.12 -4.38
C VAL A 258 -7.44 -0.17 -5.07
N GLY A 259 -7.86 -0.11 -6.33
CA GLY A 259 -8.24 -1.31 -7.10
C GLY A 259 -7.09 -2.33 -7.23
N ALA A 260 -5.87 -1.85 -7.51
CA ALA A 260 -4.68 -2.71 -7.57
C ALA A 260 -4.30 -3.29 -6.19
N LEU A 261 -4.47 -2.52 -5.11
CA LEU A 261 -4.21 -2.97 -3.74
C LEU A 261 -5.25 -3.99 -3.26
N TRP A 262 -6.49 -3.90 -3.74
CA TRP A 262 -7.56 -4.84 -3.36
C TRP A 262 -7.27 -6.28 -3.82
N GLY A 263 -6.45 -6.47 -4.85
CA GLY A 263 -6.08 -7.79 -5.33
C GLY A 263 -5.46 -8.67 -4.21
N PRO A 264 -5.85 -9.94 -4.08
CA PRO A 264 -5.39 -10.81 -2.97
C PRO A 264 -3.88 -11.07 -2.98
N LEU A 265 -3.24 -10.94 -4.15
CA LEU A 265 -1.78 -11.07 -4.29
C LEU A 265 -1.01 -9.79 -3.91
N HIS A 266 -1.71 -8.72 -3.51
CA HIS A 266 -1.10 -7.47 -3.08
C HIS A 266 -1.52 -7.10 -1.66
N GLY A 267 -2.71 -6.50 -1.46
CA GLY A 267 -3.16 -6.02 -0.14
C GLY A 267 -4.00 -7.01 0.66
N GLY A 268 -4.21 -8.23 0.16
CA GLY A 268 -5.02 -9.26 0.83
C GLY A 268 -4.24 -10.15 1.81
N ALA A 269 -2.93 -9.95 1.97
CA ALA A 269 -2.10 -10.82 2.80
C ALA A 269 -2.49 -10.78 4.29
N ASN A 270 -2.83 -9.60 4.81
CA ASN A 270 -3.28 -9.42 6.20
C ASN A 270 -4.64 -10.11 6.49
N VAL A 271 -5.57 -10.08 5.55
CA VAL A 271 -6.85 -10.83 5.62
C VAL A 271 -6.56 -12.33 5.62
N ALA A 272 -5.70 -12.79 4.70
CA ALA A 272 -5.37 -14.20 4.59
C ALA A 272 -4.65 -14.78 5.81
N VAL A 273 -3.92 -13.95 6.58
CA VAL A 273 -3.37 -14.34 7.89
C VAL A 273 -4.51 -14.69 8.86
N ILE A 274 -5.52 -13.84 9.00
CA ILE A 274 -6.64 -14.11 9.92
C ILE A 274 -7.44 -15.32 9.46
N ASP A 275 -7.75 -15.42 8.16
CA ASP A 275 -8.46 -16.58 7.60
C ASP A 275 -7.72 -17.90 7.87
N MET A 276 -6.38 -17.87 7.77
CA MET A 276 -5.53 -19.01 8.10
C MET A 276 -5.64 -19.35 9.58
N LEU A 277 -5.52 -18.37 10.48
CA LEU A 277 -5.62 -18.58 11.93
C LEU A 277 -6.99 -19.13 12.33
N GLU A 278 -8.08 -18.64 11.73
CA GLU A 278 -9.44 -19.15 11.96
C GLU A 278 -9.60 -20.60 11.50
N LYS A 279 -9.02 -20.96 10.34
CA LYS A 279 -8.99 -22.36 9.87
C LYS A 279 -8.21 -23.27 10.81
N ILE A 280 -7.05 -22.83 11.29
CA ILE A 280 -6.22 -23.58 12.26
C ILE A 280 -7.01 -23.83 13.54
N ARG A 281 -7.65 -22.79 14.08
CA ARG A 281 -8.51 -22.89 15.27
C ARG A 281 -9.66 -23.86 15.07
N SER A 282 -10.43 -23.68 14.00
CA SER A 282 -11.63 -24.51 13.72
C SER A 282 -11.28 -25.97 13.44
N GLY A 283 -10.11 -26.23 12.85
CA GLY A 283 -9.60 -27.58 12.61
C GLY A 283 -8.88 -28.21 13.80
N GLY A 284 -8.65 -27.47 14.89
CA GLY A 284 -7.87 -27.95 16.05
C GLY A 284 -6.43 -28.35 15.67
N LEU A 285 -5.83 -27.66 14.70
CA LEU A 285 -4.47 -27.96 14.23
C LEU A 285 -3.43 -27.37 15.20
N SER A 286 -2.42 -28.15 15.57
CA SER A 286 -1.27 -27.62 16.30
C SER A 286 -0.33 -26.83 15.36
N ALA A 287 0.52 -25.99 15.94
CA ALA A 287 1.53 -25.24 15.18
C ALA A 287 2.44 -26.18 14.39
N GLU A 288 2.92 -27.28 14.99
CA GLU A 288 3.77 -28.28 14.33
C GLU A 288 3.06 -28.87 13.11
N LYS A 289 1.76 -29.18 13.23
CA LYS A 289 1.00 -29.74 12.11
C LYS A 289 0.85 -28.74 10.96
N CYS A 290 0.67 -27.46 11.27
CA CYS A 290 0.61 -26.41 10.27
C CYS A 290 1.93 -26.26 9.52
N LEU A 291 3.06 -26.35 10.25
CA LEU A 291 4.39 -26.33 9.67
C LEU A 291 4.64 -27.54 8.77
N GLU A 292 4.22 -28.75 9.16
CA GLU A 292 4.28 -29.93 8.29
C GLU A 292 3.51 -29.72 6.98
N LEU A 293 2.27 -29.23 7.07
CA LEU A 293 1.42 -28.96 5.91
C LEU A 293 2.06 -27.90 4.99
N ALA A 294 2.63 -26.84 5.55
CA ALA A 294 3.29 -25.79 4.77
C ALA A 294 4.54 -26.28 4.02
N LYS A 295 5.20 -27.35 4.50
CA LYS A 295 6.36 -27.97 3.84
C LYS A 295 5.95 -28.94 2.73
N ASP A 296 4.77 -29.55 2.84
CA ASP A 296 4.24 -30.47 1.85
C ASP A 296 3.72 -29.70 0.63
N LYS A 297 4.37 -29.90 -0.53
CA LYS A 297 4.00 -29.26 -1.79
C LYS A 297 2.61 -29.66 -2.30
N ASN A 298 2.06 -30.77 -1.83
CA ASN A 298 0.78 -31.29 -2.25
C ASN A 298 -0.39 -30.88 -1.33
N SER A 299 -0.10 -30.28 -0.17
CA SER A 299 -1.13 -29.93 0.81
C SER A 299 -2.01 -28.76 0.36
N GLY A 300 -1.49 -27.89 -0.51
CA GLY A 300 -2.11 -26.61 -0.86
C GLY A 300 -2.11 -25.58 0.28
N PHE A 301 -1.60 -25.93 1.47
CA PHE A 301 -1.52 -25.05 2.63
C PHE A 301 -0.30 -24.13 2.51
N LYS A 302 -0.50 -22.84 2.81
CA LYS A 302 0.58 -21.85 2.88
C LYS A 302 0.52 -21.12 4.21
N LEU A 303 1.69 -20.90 4.80
CA LEU A 303 1.82 -20.09 6.00
C LEU A 303 1.76 -18.61 5.61
N MET A 304 0.55 -18.03 5.68
CA MET A 304 0.29 -16.64 5.32
C MET A 304 0.96 -15.69 6.32
N GLY A 305 1.48 -14.56 5.84
CA GLY A 305 2.23 -13.60 6.67
C GLY A 305 3.69 -13.97 6.92
N PHE A 306 4.22 -15.00 6.24
CA PHE A 306 5.63 -15.39 6.32
C PHE A 306 6.36 -15.24 4.99
N GLY A 307 7.59 -14.74 5.04
CA GLY A 307 8.41 -14.40 3.88
C GLY A 307 8.01 -13.08 3.23
N HIS A 308 8.83 -12.61 2.29
CA HIS A 308 8.61 -11.35 1.59
C HIS A 308 9.21 -11.37 0.18
N ARG A 309 8.58 -10.70 -0.79
CA ARG A 309 9.06 -10.66 -2.20
C ARG A 309 10.37 -9.90 -2.35
N VAL A 310 10.48 -8.80 -1.61
CA VAL A 310 11.64 -7.89 -1.57
C VAL A 310 12.63 -8.27 -0.47
N TYR A 311 12.25 -8.22 0.81
CA TYR A 311 13.13 -8.61 1.92
C TYR A 311 13.49 -10.10 1.91
N LYS A 312 14.79 -10.40 1.86
CA LYS A 312 15.29 -11.79 1.94
C LYS A 312 15.58 -12.22 3.36
N ASN A 313 16.01 -11.33 4.24
CA ASN A 313 16.47 -11.68 5.59
C ASN A 313 15.40 -11.45 6.65
N PHE A 314 14.84 -10.25 6.76
CA PHE A 314 13.73 -9.96 7.66
C PHE A 314 13.01 -8.69 7.18
N ASP A 315 11.73 -8.55 7.53
CA ASP A 315 10.99 -7.31 7.30
C ASP A 315 11.21 -6.36 8.49
N PRO A 316 11.87 -5.20 8.31
CA PRO A 316 12.15 -4.28 9.41
C PRO A 316 10.87 -3.75 10.07
N ARG A 317 9.75 -3.71 9.36
CA ARG A 317 8.46 -3.24 9.87
C ARG A 317 7.81 -4.24 10.81
N ALA A 318 8.01 -5.54 10.56
CA ALA A 318 7.43 -6.61 11.38
C ALA A 318 7.94 -6.55 12.82
N LYS A 319 9.25 -6.31 13.00
CA LYS A 319 9.86 -6.17 14.33
C LYS A 319 9.26 -4.99 15.11
N ILE A 320 9.00 -3.88 14.43
CA ILE A 320 8.41 -2.68 15.02
C ILE A 320 6.96 -2.94 15.44
N LEU A 321 6.15 -3.54 14.55
CA LEU A 321 4.75 -3.86 14.87
C LEU A 321 4.61 -4.91 15.97
N LYS A 322 5.47 -5.92 16.02
CA LYS A 322 5.44 -6.93 17.10
C LYS A 322 5.47 -6.27 18.47
N ALA A 323 6.46 -5.40 18.70
CA ALA A 323 6.63 -4.72 19.98
C ALA A 323 5.41 -3.86 20.35
N GLN A 324 4.72 -3.29 19.37
CA GLN A 324 3.53 -2.49 19.62
C GLN A 324 2.26 -3.31 19.79
N SER A 325 2.16 -4.45 19.11
CA SER A 325 1.10 -5.43 19.31
C SER A 325 1.04 -5.86 20.77
N ASP A 326 2.19 -6.20 21.36
CA ASP A 326 2.28 -6.63 22.76
C ASP A 326 1.73 -5.55 23.73
N LYS A 327 2.01 -4.27 23.46
CA LYS A 327 1.50 -3.17 24.30
C LYS A 327 -0.01 -3.00 24.19
N VAL A 328 -0.55 -3.01 22.96
CA VAL A 328 -2.00 -2.86 22.72
C VAL A 328 -2.76 -4.00 23.36
N LEU A 329 -2.32 -5.25 23.14
CA LEU A 329 -2.97 -6.44 23.68
C LEU A 329 -3.00 -6.42 25.21
N LYS A 330 -1.87 -6.09 25.84
CA LYS A 330 -1.79 -5.94 27.28
C LYS A 330 -2.70 -4.83 27.80
N LYS A 331 -2.76 -3.68 27.12
CA LYS A 331 -3.57 -2.54 27.54
C LYS A 331 -5.06 -2.81 27.44
N LEU A 332 -5.50 -3.41 26.34
CA LEU A 332 -6.92 -3.71 26.11
C LEU A 332 -7.41 -4.93 26.89
N GLY A 333 -6.50 -5.73 27.45
CA GLY A 333 -6.85 -6.96 28.17
C GLY A 333 -7.56 -8.00 27.29
N VAL A 334 -7.36 -7.93 25.97
CA VAL A 334 -8.03 -8.79 24.99
C VAL A 334 -7.43 -10.19 25.05
N GLN A 335 -8.27 -11.18 25.35
CA GLN A 335 -7.95 -12.60 25.19
C GLN A 335 -8.57 -13.09 23.89
N ASP A 336 -7.77 -13.11 22.81
CA ASP A 336 -8.18 -13.67 21.53
C ASP A 336 -7.47 -15.01 21.30
N PRO A 337 -8.19 -16.13 21.19
CA PRO A 337 -7.58 -17.43 20.89
C PRO A 337 -6.78 -17.47 19.58
N LEU A 338 -7.10 -16.61 18.61
CA LEU A 338 -6.30 -16.53 17.38
C LEU A 338 -4.92 -15.93 17.60
N LEU A 339 -4.78 -15.04 18.60
CA LEU A 339 -3.49 -14.47 18.97
C LEU A 339 -2.57 -15.55 19.56
N GLU A 340 -3.09 -16.39 20.44
CA GLU A 340 -2.34 -17.50 21.05
C GLU A 340 -1.82 -18.43 19.95
N ILE A 341 -2.69 -18.81 19.00
CA ILE A 341 -2.32 -19.60 17.82
C ILE A 341 -1.25 -18.88 16.98
N ALA A 342 -1.38 -17.57 16.78
CA ALA A 342 -0.40 -16.79 16.04
C ALA A 342 0.97 -16.79 16.73
N GLN A 343 1.02 -16.63 18.06
CA GLN A 343 2.26 -16.68 18.84
C GLN A 343 2.91 -18.06 18.78
N GLU A 344 2.13 -19.13 18.95
CA GLU A 344 2.62 -20.51 18.82
C GLU A 344 3.19 -20.80 17.43
N LEU A 345 2.49 -20.37 16.36
CA LEU A 345 2.97 -20.50 14.98
C LEU A 345 4.24 -19.71 14.73
N GLU A 346 4.31 -18.48 15.24
CA GLU A 346 5.50 -17.63 15.14
C GLU A 346 6.70 -18.32 15.79
N GLU A 347 6.56 -18.76 17.03
CA GLU A 347 7.62 -19.42 17.77
C GLU A 347 8.06 -20.73 17.11
N ALA A 348 7.10 -21.54 16.66
CA ALA A 348 7.39 -22.80 15.98
C ALA A 348 8.16 -22.55 14.67
N ALA A 349 7.69 -21.61 13.84
CA ALA A 349 8.33 -21.29 12.57
C ALA A 349 9.74 -20.73 12.74
N LEU A 350 9.99 -19.91 13.77
CA LEU A 350 11.31 -19.37 14.06
C LEU A 350 12.33 -20.43 14.53
N LYS A 351 11.85 -21.54 15.10
CA LYS A 351 12.68 -22.67 15.56
C LYS A 351 12.86 -23.76 14.48
N ASP A 352 12.07 -23.72 13.39
CA ASP A 352 12.06 -24.75 12.37
C ASP A 352 13.09 -24.52 11.27
N GLN A 353 14.00 -25.49 11.08
CA GLN A 353 15.10 -25.37 10.13
C GLN A 353 14.65 -25.11 8.68
N TYR A 354 13.50 -25.65 8.25
CA TYR A 354 12.98 -25.42 6.89
C TYR A 354 12.69 -23.94 6.64
N PHE A 355 12.10 -23.27 7.64
CA PHE A 355 11.70 -21.87 7.59
C PHE A 355 12.91 -20.95 7.76
N VAL A 356 13.83 -21.30 8.66
CA VAL A 356 15.10 -20.58 8.86
C VAL A 356 15.96 -20.60 7.59
N ASP A 357 16.17 -21.77 6.98
CA ASP A 357 17.00 -21.91 5.77
C ASP A 357 16.43 -21.15 4.57
N ARG A 358 15.09 -21.08 4.48
CA ARG A 358 14.36 -20.37 3.43
C ARG A 358 14.07 -18.92 3.78
N LYS A 359 14.49 -18.46 4.96
CA LYS A 359 14.28 -17.11 5.48
C LYS A 359 12.81 -16.68 5.46
N LEU A 360 11.93 -17.62 5.80
CA LEU A 360 10.48 -17.41 5.89
C LEU A 360 10.15 -16.86 7.27
N TYR A 361 10.37 -15.57 7.48
CA TYR A 361 10.08 -14.88 8.74
C TYR A 361 8.72 -14.17 8.70
N PRO A 362 8.07 -13.95 9.86
CA PRO A 362 6.88 -13.10 9.93
C PRO A 362 7.13 -11.73 9.31
N ASN A 363 6.20 -11.29 8.47
CA ASN A 363 6.26 -9.98 7.82
C ASN A 363 5.30 -8.99 8.48
N VAL A 364 5.23 -7.76 7.95
CA VAL A 364 4.37 -6.70 8.50
C VAL A 364 2.89 -7.11 8.56
N ASP A 365 2.39 -7.89 7.61
CA ASP A 365 0.98 -8.25 7.49
C ASP A 365 0.53 -9.18 8.63
N PHE A 366 1.44 -10.02 9.14
CA PHE A 366 1.18 -10.93 10.24
C PHE A 366 0.76 -10.19 11.51
N TYR A 367 1.57 -9.21 11.95
CA TYR A 367 1.28 -8.42 13.14
C TYR A 367 0.21 -7.35 12.92
N SER A 368 0.09 -6.86 11.68
CA SER A 368 -0.94 -5.89 11.32
C SER A 368 -2.34 -6.42 11.57
N GLY A 369 -2.64 -7.64 11.10
CA GLY A 369 -3.96 -8.22 11.29
C GLY A 369 -4.31 -8.42 12.77
N ILE A 370 -3.33 -8.80 13.58
CA ILE A 370 -3.48 -8.97 15.03
C ILE A 370 -3.84 -7.65 15.72
N ILE A 371 -3.08 -6.58 15.43
CA ILE A 371 -3.32 -5.25 16.02
C ILE A 371 -4.70 -4.73 15.65
N LEU A 372 -5.06 -4.77 14.37
CA LEU A 372 -6.36 -4.27 13.90
C LEU A 372 -7.52 -5.04 14.53
N ARG A 373 -7.39 -6.36 14.64
CA ARG A 373 -8.39 -7.21 15.30
C ARG A 373 -8.51 -6.90 16.79
N ALA A 374 -7.40 -6.73 17.49
CA ALA A 374 -7.40 -6.37 18.91
C ALA A 374 -8.10 -5.04 19.19
N ILE A 375 -7.97 -4.07 18.27
CA ILE A 375 -8.66 -2.77 18.34
C ILE A 375 -10.17 -2.91 18.06
N GLY A 376 -10.61 -4.02 17.46
CA GLY A 376 -12.01 -4.24 17.06
C GLY A 376 -12.32 -3.79 15.62
N ILE A 377 -11.30 -3.51 14.80
CA ILE A 377 -11.49 -3.27 13.37
C ILE A 377 -11.78 -4.63 12.71
N PRO A 378 -12.86 -4.76 11.91
CA PRO A 378 -13.21 -6.03 11.29
C PRO A 378 -12.28 -6.37 10.11
N VAL A 379 -12.15 -7.66 9.80
CA VAL A 379 -11.19 -8.19 8.80
C VAL A 379 -11.41 -7.57 7.42
N GLU A 380 -12.65 -7.32 7.03
CA GLU A 380 -13.03 -6.71 5.74
C GLU A 380 -12.48 -5.28 5.58
N MET A 381 -12.13 -4.62 6.69
CA MET A 381 -11.53 -3.29 6.70
C MET A 381 -9.99 -3.32 6.66
N PHE A 382 -9.34 -4.47 6.77
CA PHE A 382 -7.87 -4.53 6.88
C PHE A 382 -7.15 -3.97 5.65
N THR A 383 -7.57 -4.34 4.46
CA THR A 383 -7.01 -3.78 3.23
C THR A 383 -7.40 -2.30 3.05
N VAL A 384 -8.53 -1.85 3.61
CA VAL A 384 -8.89 -0.42 3.65
C VAL A 384 -7.93 0.34 4.56
N MET A 385 -7.58 -0.20 5.73
CA MET A 385 -6.56 0.38 6.61
C MET A 385 -5.20 0.48 5.93
N PHE A 386 -4.84 -0.56 5.16
CA PHE A 386 -3.66 -0.52 4.32
C PHE A 386 -3.78 0.61 3.26
N ALA A 387 -4.91 0.74 2.57
CA ALA A 387 -5.11 1.81 1.59
C ALA A 387 -4.99 3.22 2.21
N ILE A 388 -5.53 3.45 3.41
CA ILE A 388 -5.36 4.71 4.16
C ILE A 388 -3.87 4.96 4.43
N GLY A 389 -3.17 3.94 4.94
CA GLY A 389 -1.74 4.00 5.20
C GLY A 389 -0.98 4.36 3.93
N ARG A 390 -1.19 3.65 2.83
CA ARG A 390 -0.47 3.75 1.56
C ARG A 390 -0.69 5.05 0.78
N LEU A 391 -1.76 5.78 1.09
CA LEU A 391 -2.19 6.93 0.31
C LEU A 391 -1.14 8.04 0.16
N PRO A 392 -0.36 8.44 1.19
CA PRO A 392 0.70 9.44 1.02
C PRO A 392 1.78 8.98 0.04
N GLY A 393 2.14 7.69 0.04
CA GLY A 393 3.05 7.11 -0.95
C GLY A 393 2.51 7.26 -2.37
N TRP A 394 1.25 6.91 -2.61
CA TRP A 394 0.63 7.10 -3.93
C TRP A 394 0.61 8.56 -4.38
N ILE A 395 0.25 9.49 -3.49
CA ILE A 395 0.26 10.94 -3.79
C ILE A 395 1.68 11.39 -4.14
N SER A 396 2.68 10.95 -3.38
CA SER A 396 4.08 11.31 -3.60
C SER A 396 4.61 10.79 -4.93
N GLN A 397 4.28 9.53 -5.26
CA GLN A 397 4.72 8.86 -6.48
C GLN A 397 4.03 9.44 -7.72
N TRP A 398 2.75 9.80 -7.59
CA TRP A 398 2.02 10.54 -8.63
C TRP A 398 2.61 11.94 -8.84
N ARG A 399 2.88 12.68 -7.76
CA ARG A 399 3.47 14.03 -7.82
C ARG A 399 4.84 14.01 -8.47
N GLU A 400 5.74 13.12 -8.04
CA GLU A 400 7.10 13.02 -8.60
C GLU A 400 7.07 12.76 -10.12
N GLN A 401 6.08 11.99 -10.59
CA GLN A 401 5.85 11.78 -12.02
C GLN A 401 5.23 13.02 -12.70
N HIS A 402 4.28 13.69 -12.05
CA HIS A 402 3.58 14.85 -12.59
C HIS A 402 4.51 16.07 -12.77
N ASP A 403 5.42 16.28 -11.82
CA ASP A 403 6.38 17.38 -11.79
C ASP A 403 7.52 17.15 -12.80
N ASP A 404 7.78 15.90 -13.20
CA ASP A 404 8.79 15.56 -14.21
C ASP A 404 8.31 15.85 -15.64
N THR A 405 8.74 16.99 -16.17
CA THR A 405 8.46 17.42 -17.55
C THR A 405 8.98 16.49 -18.65
N SER A 406 9.90 15.56 -18.32
CA SER A 406 10.44 14.59 -19.27
C SER A 406 9.61 13.30 -19.37
N THR A 407 8.71 13.07 -18.41
CA THR A 407 7.89 11.87 -18.35
C THR A 407 6.97 11.76 -19.57
N ARG A 408 6.82 10.52 -20.07
CA ARG A 408 5.92 10.17 -21.17
C ARG A 408 4.85 9.20 -20.67
N ILE A 409 3.76 9.09 -21.44
CA ILE A 409 2.72 8.10 -21.22
C ILE A 409 3.32 6.67 -21.18
N ALA A 410 2.97 5.91 -20.15
CA ALA A 410 3.35 4.51 -20.01
C ALA A 410 2.60 3.65 -21.04
N ARG A 411 3.34 3.14 -22.03
CA ARG A 411 2.77 2.37 -23.15
C ARG A 411 3.66 1.18 -23.53
N PRO A 412 3.65 0.09 -22.73
CA PRO A 412 4.52 -1.06 -22.95
C PRO A 412 4.24 -1.77 -24.28
N ARG A 413 5.19 -2.61 -24.70
CA ARG A 413 5.07 -3.47 -25.89
C ARG A 413 4.74 -4.91 -25.48
N GLN A 414 4.36 -5.70 -26.47
CA GLN A 414 4.14 -7.14 -26.31
C GLN A 414 4.94 -7.91 -27.38
N ILE A 415 5.17 -9.20 -27.12
CA ILE A 415 5.51 -10.19 -28.15
C ILE A 415 4.19 -10.80 -28.63
N TYR A 416 3.85 -10.59 -29.91
CA TYR A 416 2.61 -11.11 -30.46
C TYR A 416 2.76 -12.61 -30.80
N THR A 417 1.90 -13.44 -30.24
CA THR A 417 1.88 -14.90 -30.43
C THR A 417 0.53 -15.41 -30.93
N GLY A 418 -0.28 -14.53 -31.53
CA GLY A 418 -1.59 -14.88 -32.11
C GLY A 418 -1.50 -15.30 -33.57
N ASN A 419 -2.66 -15.47 -34.19
CA ASN A 419 -2.76 -15.79 -35.63
C ASN A 419 -2.14 -14.69 -36.48
N THR A 420 -1.46 -15.07 -37.55
CA THR A 420 -1.01 -14.10 -38.57
C THR A 420 -2.18 -13.61 -39.41
N LEU A 421 -1.90 -12.76 -40.39
CA LEU A 421 -2.90 -12.25 -41.33
C LEU A 421 -3.81 -13.39 -41.82
N THR A 422 -5.09 -13.30 -41.49
CA THR A 422 -6.14 -14.24 -41.88
C THR A 422 -7.33 -13.43 -42.38
N ASP A 423 -7.88 -13.81 -43.52
CA ASP A 423 -9.03 -13.12 -44.09
C ASP A 423 -10.28 -13.30 -43.22
N TYR A 424 -11.10 -12.26 -43.16
CA TYR A 424 -12.39 -12.33 -42.48
C TYR A 424 -13.35 -13.20 -43.28
N THR A 425 -13.82 -14.29 -42.67
CA THR A 425 -14.90 -15.10 -43.24
C THR A 425 -16.26 -14.58 -42.74
N PRO A 426 -17.16 -14.10 -43.63
CA PRO A 426 -18.52 -13.72 -43.26
C PRO A 426 -19.24 -14.85 -42.53
N MET A 427 -20.14 -14.54 -41.60
CA MET A 427 -20.84 -15.57 -40.80
C MET A 427 -21.52 -16.64 -41.66
N SER A 428 -22.00 -16.29 -42.86
CA SER A 428 -22.60 -17.21 -43.83
C SER A 428 -21.63 -18.21 -44.47
N GLU A 429 -20.32 -18.02 -44.31
CA GLU A 429 -19.26 -18.74 -45.00
C GLU A 429 -18.25 -19.41 -44.03
N ARG A 430 -18.49 -19.33 -42.72
CA ARG A 430 -17.62 -19.88 -41.65
C ARG A 430 -17.72 -21.38 -41.48
#